data_AF-A0A7Y4UFG3-F1
#
_entry.id   AF-A0A7Y4UFG3-F1
#
_cell.length_a   1.000
_cell.length_b   1.000
_cell.length_c   1.000
_cell.angle_alpha   90.00
_cell.angle_beta   90.00
_cell.angle_gamma   90.00
#
_symmetry.space_group_name_H-M   'P 1'
#
loop_
_entity.id
_entity.type
_entity.pdbx_description
1 polymer ?
#
loop_
_entity_poly.entity_id
_entity_poly.type
_entity_poly.pdbx_seq_one_letter_code
_entity_poly.pdbx_strand_id
1 'polypeptide(L)'
;SGTGSVSDLSFGSASFQSQLTHCQGSGRSRSPFCICRHGRSFTGRLLDRWEINACPMSSAMLADSAAGVVVAAWETQGQVYFASQSDKTPNAATGAAGKNRHPALAVNARGESLLVWTEGIGWKRGGTLAYAQGQPLGERGTAQGIAVWSFEAVIEEIDNCFTILY
;
A
#
# COMPACT_ATOMS: atom_id res chain seq x y z
N SER A 1 40.20 -23.02 -20.87
CA SER A 1 40.93 -22.61 -19.66
C SER A 1 41.08 -21.09 -19.70
N GLY A 2 40.62 -20.29 -18.75
CA GLY A 2 39.81 -20.50 -17.57
C GLY A 2 38.96 -19.25 -17.35
N THR A 3 37.80 -19.48 -16.77
CA THR A 3 36.75 -18.54 -16.36
C THR A 3 37.20 -17.66 -15.20
N GLY A 4 37.03 -16.34 -15.32
CA GLY A 4 37.14 -15.40 -14.20
C GLY A 4 35.86 -15.40 -13.37
N SER A 5 35.98 -15.80 -12.11
CA SER A 5 34.90 -15.83 -11.11
C SER A 5 34.47 -14.41 -10.76
N VAL A 6 33.19 -14.10 -10.98
CA VAL A 6 32.53 -12.95 -10.36
C VAL A 6 32.01 -13.41 -9.01
N SER A 7 32.46 -12.73 -7.97
CA SER A 7 32.11 -12.95 -6.58
C SER A 7 30.59 -12.89 -6.39
N ASP A 8 30.04 -13.95 -5.78
CA ASP A 8 28.67 -13.99 -5.27
C ASP A 8 28.42 -12.80 -4.33
N LEU A 9 27.63 -11.83 -4.79
CA LEU A 9 26.92 -10.92 -3.92
C LEU A 9 25.59 -11.59 -3.58
N SER A 10 25.58 -12.26 -2.43
CA SER A 10 24.37 -12.75 -1.79
C SER A 10 23.53 -11.55 -1.33
N PHE A 11 22.72 -11.02 -2.24
CA PHE A 11 21.61 -10.16 -1.88
C PHE A 11 20.55 -11.02 -1.21
N GLY A 12 20.46 -10.91 0.11
CA GLY A 12 19.34 -11.46 0.87
C GLY A 12 18.07 -10.76 0.43
N SER A 13 17.42 -11.28 -0.61
CA SER A 13 16.07 -10.90 -0.98
C SER A 13 15.16 -11.33 0.18
N ALA A 14 14.80 -10.39 1.06
CA ALA A 14 13.63 -10.56 1.89
C ALA A 14 12.42 -10.53 0.95
N SER A 15 12.09 -11.68 0.37
CA SER A 15 10.82 -11.85 -0.33
C SER A 15 9.72 -11.73 0.72
N PHE A 16 9.16 -10.53 0.88
CA PHE A 16 7.99 -10.34 1.71
C PHE A 16 6.75 -10.67 0.86
N GLN A 17 6.28 -11.91 0.97
CA GLN A 17 4.94 -12.22 0.53
C GLN A 17 3.98 -11.46 1.47
N SER A 18 3.35 -10.40 0.96
CA SER A 18 2.16 -9.84 1.59
C SER A 18 1.05 -10.88 1.45
N GLN A 19 1.00 -11.81 2.40
CA GLN A 19 -0.24 -12.53 2.67
C GLN A 19 -1.03 -11.67 3.65
N LEU A 20 -2.10 -11.05 3.15
CA LEU A 20 -3.23 -10.64 3.99
C LEU A 20 -3.83 -11.92 4.58
N THR A 21 -3.17 -12.48 5.58
CA THR A 21 -3.68 -13.67 6.27
C THR A 21 -4.96 -13.25 6.96
N HIS A 22 -6.05 -13.86 6.51
CA HIS A 22 -7.35 -13.78 7.15
C HIS A 22 -7.21 -14.24 8.60
N CYS A 23 -7.05 -13.32 9.55
CA CYS A 23 -7.22 -13.61 10.96
C CYS A 23 -8.69 -14.00 11.15
N GLN A 24 -8.97 -15.30 11.15
CA GLN A 24 -10.33 -15.83 11.28
C GLN A 24 -10.99 -15.30 12.56
N GLY A 25 -11.98 -14.44 12.35
CA GLY A 25 -12.97 -14.04 13.35
C GLY A 25 -14.29 -13.90 12.61
N SER A 26 -15.26 -14.73 12.98
CA SER A 26 -16.58 -14.80 12.36
C SER A 26 -17.25 -13.42 12.21
N GLY A 27 -17.64 -13.09 10.98
CA GLY A 27 -18.72 -12.13 10.67
C GLY A 27 -18.44 -10.63 10.85
N ARG A 28 -17.20 -10.14 10.93
CA ARG A 28 -16.95 -8.68 11.02
C ARG A 28 -15.79 -8.26 10.12
N SER A 29 -16.06 -7.45 9.10
CA SER A 29 -15.01 -6.82 8.28
C SER A 29 -14.12 -5.95 9.17
N ARG A 30 -12.87 -6.39 9.35
CA ARG A 30 -11.82 -5.70 10.07
C ARG A 30 -10.66 -5.56 9.10
N SER A 31 -9.93 -4.46 9.18
CA SER A 31 -8.67 -4.27 8.44
C SER A 31 -7.51 -4.51 9.40
N PRO A 32 -7.12 -5.79 9.65
CA PRO A 32 -5.96 -6.09 10.47
C PRO A 32 -4.68 -5.76 9.70
N PHE A 33 -3.76 -5.12 10.39
CA PHE A 33 -2.37 -4.92 10.00
C PHE A 33 -1.53 -5.98 10.67
N CYS A 34 -0.92 -6.86 9.89
CA CYS A 34 -0.10 -7.94 10.42
C CYS A 34 1.36 -7.73 10.01
N ILE A 35 2.24 -7.58 11.00
CA ILE A 35 3.70 -7.61 10.77
C ILE A 35 4.15 -9.06 10.88
N CYS A 36 4.90 -9.52 9.88
CA CYS A 36 5.54 -10.84 9.88
C CYS A 36 7.04 -10.69 10.14
N ARG A 37 7.58 -11.49 11.05
CA ARG A 37 9.03 -11.60 11.25
C ARG A 37 9.55 -12.90 10.65
N HIS A 38 10.26 -12.79 9.52
CA HIS A 38 10.90 -13.91 8.81
C HIS A 38 9.98 -15.11 8.51
N GLY A 39 8.68 -14.88 8.26
CA GLY A 39 7.73 -15.96 7.94
C GLY A 39 7.36 -16.88 9.12
N ARG A 40 7.83 -16.60 10.35
CA ARG A 40 7.73 -17.52 11.50
C ARG A 40 6.74 -17.10 12.56
N SER A 41 6.56 -15.80 12.77
CA SER A 41 5.60 -15.27 13.73
C SER A 41 4.93 -14.02 13.19
N PHE A 42 3.68 -13.83 13.59
CA PHE A 42 2.82 -12.72 13.17
C PHE A 42 2.33 -11.96 14.39
N THR A 43 2.39 -10.64 14.35
CA THR A 43 1.73 -9.76 15.32
C THR A 43 0.77 -8.85 14.59
N GLY A 44 -0.50 -8.90 14.99
CA GLY A 44 -1.58 -8.14 14.38
C GLY A 44 -1.97 -6.91 15.21
N ARG A 45 -2.18 -5.77 14.55
CA ARG A 45 -2.84 -4.57 15.08
C ARG A 45 -4.08 -4.27 14.26
N LEU A 46 -5.19 -3.91 14.89
CA LEU A 46 -6.37 -3.45 14.17
C LEU A 46 -6.16 -1.99 13.72
N LEU A 47 -6.23 -1.72 12.41
CA LEU A 47 -6.12 -0.36 11.89
C LEU A 47 -7.44 0.38 11.93
N ASP A 48 -8.51 -0.30 11.50
CA ASP A 48 -9.83 0.30 11.39
C ASP A 48 -10.94 -0.74 11.59
N ARG A 49 -12.09 -0.27 12.09
CA ARG A 49 -13.32 -1.05 12.19
C ARG A 49 -14.31 -0.52 11.19
N TRP A 50 -14.64 -1.35 10.21
CA TRP A 50 -15.70 -1.05 9.26
C TRP A 50 -16.83 -2.07 9.39
N GLU A 51 -17.91 -1.65 10.04
CA GLU A 51 -19.14 -2.43 10.10
C GLU A 51 -19.95 -2.23 8.82
N ILE A 52 -20.14 -3.30 8.06
CA ILE A 52 -20.88 -3.27 6.80
C ILE A 52 -21.58 -4.61 6.58
N ASN A 53 -22.83 -4.54 6.08
CA ASN A 53 -23.60 -5.73 5.67
C ASN A 53 -23.38 -6.05 4.19
N ALA A 54 -22.12 -6.14 3.79
CA ALA A 54 -21.68 -6.48 2.44
C ALA A 54 -20.26 -7.06 2.51
N CYS A 55 -19.80 -7.71 1.43
CA CYS A 55 -18.40 -8.08 1.26
C CYS A 55 -17.71 -6.95 0.48
N PRO A 56 -17.12 -5.93 1.13
CA PRO A 56 -16.42 -4.89 0.41
C PRO A 56 -15.22 -5.51 -0.29
N MET A 57 -15.14 -5.33 -1.60
CA MET A 57 -13.93 -5.58 -2.36
C MET A 57 -12.94 -4.44 -2.05
N SER A 58 -12.35 -4.53 -0.87
CA SER A 58 -11.36 -3.60 -0.33
C SER A 58 -9.97 -4.17 -0.54
N SER A 59 -8.99 -3.28 -0.61
CA SER A 59 -7.58 -3.63 -0.75
C SER A 59 -6.77 -2.81 0.24
N ALA A 60 -5.59 -3.33 0.57
CA ALA A 60 -4.65 -2.70 1.47
C ALA A 60 -3.21 -2.98 1.00
N MET A 61 -2.32 -2.06 1.32
CA MET A 61 -0.91 -2.09 0.96
C MET A 61 -0.05 -1.78 2.18
N LEU A 62 1.13 -2.39 2.24
CA LEU A 62 2.15 -2.15 3.26
C LEU A 62 3.44 -1.72 2.57
N ALA A 63 4.15 -0.76 3.15
CA ALA A 63 5.47 -0.33 2.72
C ALA A 63 6.39 -0.21 3.94
N ASP A 64 7.60 -0.74 3.80
CA ASP A 64 8.68 -0.51 4.76
C ASP A 64 9.41 0.78 4.38
N SER A 65 9.78 1.57 5.37
CA SER A 65 10.75 2.67 5.20
C SER A 65 12.16 2.19 5.53
N ALA A 66 13.18 2.87 5.00
CA ALA A 66 14.57 2.62 5.35
C ALA A 66 14.86 2.75 6.87
N ALA A 67 14.02 3.49 7.60
CA ALA A 67 14.10 3.61 9.07
C ALA A 67 13.48 2.42 9.84
N GLY A 68 12.99 1.39 9.14
CA GLY A 68 12.33 0.23 9.75
C GLY A 68 10.92 0.52 10.26
N VAL A 69 10.31 1.64 9.84
CA VAL A 69 8.91 1.97 10.13
C VAL A 69 8.04 1.43 9.01
N VAL A 70 7.01 0.66 9.38
CA VAL A 70 6.01 0.16 8.44
C VAL A 70 4.87 1.17 8.32
N VAL A 71 4.49 1.49 7.08
CA VAL A 71 3.34 2.31 6.74
C VAL A 71 2.31 1.46 6.01
N ALA A 72 1.04 1.60 6.40
CA ALA A 72 -0.07 0.94 5.74
C ALA A 72 -0.94 1.94 4.99
N ALA A 73 -1.53 1.50 3.88
CA ALA A 73 -2.64 2.16 3.22
C ALA A 73 -3.80 1.18 3.03
N TRP A 74 -5.04 1.61 3.25
CA TRP A 74 -6.21 0.74 3.14
C TRP A 74 -7.46 1.50 2.72
N GLU A 75 -8.42 0.78 2.16
CA GLU A 75 -9.73 1.32 1.84
C GLU A 75 -10.71 1.16 3.01
N THR A 76 -11.45 2.20 3.34
CA THR A 76 -12.65 2.11 4.20
C THR A 76 -13.70 3.10 3.72
N GLN A 77 -14.93 2.62 3.50
CA GLN A 77 -16.08 3.44 3.09
C GLN A 77 -15.84 4.30 1.83
N GLY A 78 -15.10 3.78 0.84
CA GLY A 78 -14.79 4.51 -0.39
C GLY A 78 -13.79 5.66 -0.21
N GLN A 79 -13.04 5.63 0.89
CA GLN A 79 -11.89 6.48 1.15
C GLN A 79 -10.64 5.61 1.30
N VAL A 80 -9.50 6.14 0.87
CA VAL A 80 -8.18 5.59 1.16
C VAL A 80 -7.63 6.28 2.40
N TYR A 81 -7.21 5.49 3.37
CA TYR A 81 -6.50 5.93 4.55
C TYR A 81 -5.08 5.40 4.53
N PHE A 82 -4.17 6.08 5.21
CA PHE A 82 -2.83 5.60 5.45
C PHE A 82 -2.31 6.02 6.83
N ALA A 83 -1.44 5.21 7.42
CA ALA A 83 -0.88 5.43 8.74
C ALA A 83 0.41 4.64 8.93
N SER A 84 1.35 5.20 9.66
CA SER A 84 2.48 4.44 10.21
C SER A 84 2.00 3.52 11.35
N GLN A 85 2.81 2.53 11.69
CA GLN A 85 2.56 1.68 12.87
C GLN A 85 2.45 2.48 14.17
N SER A 86 3.16 3.60 14.27
CA SER A 86 3.21 4.49 15.44
C SER A 86 2.06 5.48 15.49
N ASP A 87 1.35 5.70 14.38
CA ASP A 87 0.28 6.68 14.32
C ASP A 87 -0.95 6.18 15.10
N LYS A 88 -1.50 7.10 15.89
CA LYS A 88 -2.75 6.88 16.64
C LYS A 88 -3.99 7.10 15.79
N THR A 89 -3.90 7.97 14.79
CA THR A 89 -4.99 8.40 13.93
C THR A 89 -4.58 8.26 12.46
N PRO A 90 -5.34 7.53 11.64
CA PRO A 90 -5.10 7.45 10.21
C PRO A 90 -5.27 8.81 9.50
N ASN A 91 -4.47 9.03 8.48
CA ASN A 91 -4.62 10.16 7.57
C ASN A 91 -5.48 9.72 6.37
N ALA A 92 -6.40 10.56 5.92
CA ALA A 92 -7.14 10.33 4.68
C ALA A 92 -6.32 10.82 3.48
N ALA A 93 -6.26 10.03 2.41
CA ALA A 93 -5.58 10.39 1.15
C ALA A 93 -6.18 11.67 0.54
N THR A 94 -7.50 11.80 0.67
CA THR A 94 -8.26 12.98 0.25
C THR A 94 -9.12 13.48 1.40
N GLY A 95 -9.51 14.76 1.37
CA GLY A 95 -10.38 15.33 2.41
C GLY A 95 -11.85 14.86 2.34
N ALA A 96 -12.26 14.19 1.27
CA ALA A 96 -13.64 13.75 1.05
C ALA A 96 -13.68 12.28 0.56
N ALA A 97 -14.63 11.49 1.06
CA ALA A 97 -14.82 10.12 0.59
C ALA A 97 -15.31 10.12 -0.88
N GLY A 98 -14.54 9.52 -1.78
CA GLY A 98 -14.63 9.76 -3.23
C GLY A 98 -14.77 8.52 -4.13
N LYS A 99 -15.12 7.34 -3.58
CA LYS A 99 -14.92 6.04 -4.27
C LYS A 99 -13.45 5.80 -4.63
N ASN A 100 -12.55 6.24 -3.76
CA ASN A 100 -11.11 6.03 -3.86
C ASN A 100 -10.82 4.57 -3.52
N ARG A 101 -10.12 3.85 -4.40
CA ARG A 101 -9.86 2.41 -4.26
C ARG A 101 -8.43 2.05 -4.63
N HIS A 102 -8.08 0.81 -4.36
CA HIS A 102 -6.83 0.17 -4.81
C HIS A 102 -5.56 0.93 -4.43
N PRO A 103 -5.39 1.28 -3.14
CA PRO A 103 -4.23 2.07 -2.75
C PRO A 103 -2.92 1.31 -3.02
N ALA A 104 -1.96 2.01 -3.61
CA ALA A 104 -0.57 1.61 -3.69
C ALA A 104 0.31 2.65 -2.97
N LEU A 105 1.34 2.17 -2.28
CA LEU A 105 2.16 3.00 -1.39
C LEU A 105 3.63 2.58 -1.51
N ALA A 106 4.52 3.57 -1.59
CA ALA A 106 5.95 3.42 -1.36
C ALA A 106 6.46 4.53 -0.44
N VAL A 107 7.55 4.24 0.29
CA VAL A 107 8.25 5.20 1.15
C VAL A 107 9.72 5.15 0.78
N ASN A 108 10.32 6.29 0.42
CA ASN A 108 11.72 6.33 0.03
C ASN A 108 12.66 6.40 1.24
N ALA A 109 13.97 6.27 1.00
CA ALA A 109 14.98 6.36 2.06
C ALA A 109 15.03 7.71 2.81
N ARG A 110 14.43 8.78 2.26
CA ARG A 110 14.26 10.09 2.94
C ARG A 110 13.02 10.14 3.83
N GLY A 111 12.23 9.07 3.86
CA GLY A 111 10.96 8.99 4.59
C GLY A 111 9.81 9.73 3.90
N GLU A 112 9.98 10.15 2.64
CA GLU A 112 8.88 10.69 1.84
C GLU A 112 8.02 9.54 1.34
N SER A 113 6.70 9.76 1.30
CA SER A 113 5.76 8.74 0.83
C SER A 113 5.17 9.15 -0.51
N LEU A 114 4.97 8.19 -1.41
CA LEU A 114 4.07 8.33 -2.54
C LEU A 114 2.87 7.40 -2.31
N LEU A 115 1.70 7.99 -2.13
CA LEU A 115 0.43 7.27 -2.06
C LEU A 115 -0.32 7.48 -3.37
N VAL A 116 -0.78 6.40 -3.97
CA VAL A 116 -1.55 6.37 -5.21
C VAL A 116 -2.87 5.65 -4.94
N TRP A 117 -3.94 6.12 -5.56
CA TRP A 117 -5.25 5.49 -5.54
C TRP A 117 -5.97 5.71 -6.86
N THR A 118 -6.97 4.87 -7.11
CA THR A 118 -7.83 4.99 -8.28
C THR A 118 -9.16 5.64 -7.93
N GLU A 119 -9.52 6.66 -8.70
CA GLU A 119 -10.81 7.34 -8.64
C GLU A 119 -11.74 6.88 -9.77
N GLY A 120 -13.04 6.82 -9.49
CA GLY A 120 -14.04 6.55 -10.53
C GLY A 120 -14.09 5.11 -11.05
N ILE A 121 -13.29 4.18 -10.53
CA ILE A 121 -13.33 2.77 -10.93
C ILE A 121 -14.70 2.13 -10.61
N GLY A 122 -15.05 1.09 -11.37
CA GLY A 122 -16.28 0.34 -11.16
C GLY A 122 -16.29 -0.98 -11.93
N TRP A 123 -17.41 -1.70 -11.82
CA TRP A 123 -17.59 -2.93 -12.58
C TRP A 123 -17.42 -2.67 -14.09
N LYS A 124 -16.48 -3.38 -14.72
CA LYS A 124 -16.12 -3.21 -16.15
C LYS A 124 -15.78 -1.76 -16.53
N ARG A 125 -15.30 -0.96 -15.58
CA ARG A 125 -14.97 0.46 -15.80
C ARG A 125 -13.62 0.77 -15.18
N GLY A 126 -12.71 1.31 -16.00
CA GLY A 126 -11.44 1.85 -15.55
C GLY A 126 -11.60 3.10 -14.69
N GLY A 127 -10.49 3.71 -14.34
CA GLY A 127 -10.46 4.86 -13.44
C GLY A 127 -9.43 5.92 -13.82
N THR A 128 -9.37 6.95 -12.99
CA THR A 128 -8.30 7.97 -13.02
C THR A 128 -7.33 7.65 -11.91
N LEU A 129 -6.04 7.61 -12.24
CA LEU A 129 -4.98 7.55 -11.26
C LEU A 129 -4.91 8.88 -10.54
N ALA A 130 -4.92 8.86 -9.22
CA ALA A 130 -4.66 10.01 -8.37
C ALA A 130 -3.50 9.69 -7.44
N TYR A 131 -2.68 10.68 -7.14
CA TYR A 131 -1.53 10.49 -6.28
C TYR A 131 -1.30 11.70 -5.38
N ALA A 132 -0.64 11.42 -4.26
CA ALA A 132 -0.13 12.42 -3.35
C ALA A 132 1.27 12.03 -2.90
N GLN A 133 2.21 12.97 -2.95
CA GLN A 133 3.61 12.75 -2.61
C GLN A 133 4.06 13.67 -1.49
N GLY A 134 4.93 13.15 -0.65
CA GLY A 134 5.60 13.86 0.42
C GLY A 134 5.36 13.18 1.76
N GLN A 135 6.18 13.56 2.72
CA GLN A 135 5.90 13.27 4.12
C GLN A 135 4.53 13.85 4.42
N PRO A 136 3.63 13.17 5.16
CA PRO A 136 2.37 13.83 5.46
C PRO A 136 1.70 14.46 4.23
N LEU A 137 1.66 13.72 3.12
CA LEU A 137 1.09 14.05 1.80
C LEU A 137 1.04 15.56 1.47
N GLY A 138 1.99 16.02 0.67
CA GLY A 138 2.04 17.38 0.16
C GLY A 138 1.41 17.51 -1.23
N GLU A 139 2.25 17.42 -2.26
CA GLU A 139 1.87 17.62 -3.66
C GLU A 139 0.87 16.55 -4.11
N ARG A 140 -0.11 16.95 -4.92
CA ARG A 140 -1.14 16.05 -5.46
C ARG A 140 -1.24 16.20 -6.97
N GLY A 141 -1.54 15.11 -7.65
CA GLY A 141 -1.79 15.11 -9.07
C GLY A 141 -2.67 13.97 -9.52
N THR A 142 -2.97 13.95 -10.82
CA THR A 142 -3.77 12.91 -11.46
C THR A 142 -3.16 12.52 -12.81
N ALA A 143 -3.43 11.29 -13.24
CA ALA A 143 -3.14 10.81 -14.58
C ALA A 143 -4.32 9.99 -15.12
N GLN A 144 -4.63 10.15 -16.40
CA GLN A 144 -5.70 9.37 -17.05
C GLN A 144 -5.24 7.94 -17.35
N GLY A 145 -6.18 6.99 -17.35
CA GLY A 145 -5.98 5.74 -18.09
C GLY A 145 -5.74 4.47 -17.27
N ILE A 146 -6.27 4.34 -16.06
CA ILE A 146 -6.32 3.00 -15.42
C ILE A 146 -7.22 2.09 -16.25
N ALA A 147 -6.64 1.04 -16.83
CA ALA A 147 -7.38 0.10 -17.66
C ALA A 147 -8.46 -0.66 -16.86
N VAL A 148 -9.47 -1.15 -17.57
CA VAL A 148 -10.53 -1.97 -16.97
C VAL A 148 -9.90 -3.21 -16.33
N TRP A 149 -10.27 -3.52 -15.09
CA TRP A 149 -9.74 -4.64 -14.31
C TRP A 149 -8.23 -4.60 -14.06
N SER A 150 -7.65 -3.40 -14.05
CA SER A 150 -6.25 -3.17 -13.69
C SER A 150 -6.16 -2.38 -12.37
N PHE A 151 -4.96 -2.37 -11.79
CA PHE A 151 -4.62 -1.66 -10.58
C PHE A 151 -3.17 -1.19 -10.67
N GLU A 152 -2.90 -0.11 -9.98
CA GLU A 152 -1.63 0.56 -9.90
C GLU A 152 -0.63 -0.19 -8.99
N ALA A 153 0.66 -0.02 -9.30
CA ALA A 153 1.75 -0.38 -8.42
C ALA A 153 2.72 0.81 -8.32
N VAL A 154 3.37 0.94 -7.17
CA VAL A 154 4.34 2.01 -6.91
C VAL A 154 5.63 1.37 -6.42
N ILE A 155 6.75 1.83 -6.96
CA ILE A 155 8.08 1.42 -6.52
C ILE A 155 8.91 2.66 -6.16
N GLU A 156 9.73 2.51 -5.11
CA GLU A 156 10.84 3.41 -4.83
C GLU A 156 12.01 3.06 -5.75
N GLU A 157 12.63 4.07 -6.34
CA GLU A 157 13.87 3.97 -7.09
C GLU A 157 15.08 4.33 -6.21
N ILE A 158 16.27 3.84 -6.60
CA ILE A 158 17.51 4.01 -5.82
C ILE A 158 17.93 5.48 -5.62
N ASP A 159 17.48 6.37 -6.50
CA ASP A 159 17.72 7.82 -6.44
C ASP A 159 16.71 8.57 -5.56
N ASN A 160 15.81 7.84 -4.87
CA ASN A 160 14.67 8.33 -4.08
C ASN A 160 13.50 8.87 -4.92
N CYS A 161 13.52 8.66 -6.24
CA CYS A 161 12.35 8.90 -7.08
C CYS A 161 11.33 7.78 -6.89
N PHE A 162 10.14 7.99 -7.45
CA PHE A 162 9.10 6.97 -7.49
C PHE A 162 8.68 6.70 -8.93
N THR A 163 8.43 5.43 -9.23
CA THR A 163 7.81 5.00 -10.49
C THR A 163 6.42 4.44 -10.20
N ILE A 164 5.43 4.87 -10.99
CA ILE A 164 4.06 4.34 -10.96
C ILE A 164 3.85 3.49 -12.20
N LEU A 165 3.37 2.26 -12.01
CA LEU A 165 2.99 1.33 -13.08
C LEU A 165 1.47 1.20 -13.07
N TYR A 166 0.82 1.42 -14.22
CA TYR A 166 -0.64 1.37 -14.33
C TYR A 166 -1.14 1.13 -15.76
#